data_AF-A0A9P7S4A4-F1
#
_entry.id   AF-A0A9P7S4A4-F1
#
_cell.length_a   1.000
_cell.length_b   1.000
_cell.length_c   1.000
_cell.angle_alpha   90.00
_cell.angle_beta   90.00
_cell.angle_gamma   90.00
#
_symmetry.space_group_name_H-M   'P 1'
#
loop_
_entity.id
_entity.type
_entity.pdbx_description
1 polymer ?
#
loop_
_entity_poly.entity_id
_entity_poly.type
_entity_poly.pdbx_seq_one_letter_code
_entity_poly.pdbx_strand_id
1 'polypeptide(L)'
;MPNYGTVQRAVYGVVKGAGKLEGFEPAESELKALPASTTNFDSGLQTIITCQPSVPINATPPQFPDGWSQCLITPTIKRKILSTPGYPKPLNRPTENRHRIARSPPSGGLGVFATVDTKAGVLIFSERAIMILSPVIRYPPNLPSHFTTTQRYQAALCQKEKDIEAVFGRLHEQHKEVFMALWNSHKEDGSGPLLGIVRTNSIEVDYYDDDDDMQFPYTGIWNEASRFNHRKVYSQILNPSSCR
;
A
#
# COMPACT_ATOMS: atom_id res chain seq x y z
N MET A 1 -31.93 19.77 -1.31
CA MET A 1 -31.45 18.70 -0.40
C MET A 1 -30.27 18.02 -1.07
N PRO A 2 -29.10 17.90 -0.44
CA PRO A 2 -27.98 17.22 -1.05
C PRO A 2 -28.31 15.73 -1.18
N ASN A 3 -28.15 15.22 -2.39
CA ASN A 3 -28.41 13.84 -2.75
C ASN A 3 -27.26 13.00 -2.19
N TYR A 4 -27.43 12.44 -0.98
CA TYR A 4 -26.46 11.51 -0.42
C TYR A 4 -26.37 10.31 -1.36
N GLY A 5 -25.24 10.18 -2.04
CA GLY A 5 -24.98 9.09 -2.96
C GLY A 5 -25.29 7.74 -2.31
N THR A 6 -25.94 6.86 -3.08
CA THR A 6 -26.30 5.53 -2.62
C THR A 6 -25.05 4.77 -2.17
N VAL A 7 -24.90 4.54 -0.87
CA VAL A 7 -23.82 3.71 -0.32
C VAL A 7 -24.10 2.26 -0.69
N GLN A 8 -23.40 1.76 -1.70
CA GLN A 8 -23.49 0.36 -2.12
C GLN A 8 -22.63 -0.49 -1.18
N ARG A 9 -23.27 -1.37 -0.40
CA ARG A 9 -22.59 -2.36 0.44
C ARG A 9 -22.15 -3.53 -0.44
N ALA A 10 -20.85 -3.78 -0.54
CA ALA A 10 -20.35 -5.01 -1.15
C ALA A 10 -20.93 -6.22 -0.38
N VAL A 11 -21.43 -7.21 -1.12
CA VAL A 11 -21.97 -8.43 -0.54
C VAL A 11 -20.80 -9.21 0.05
N TYR A 12 -20.71 -9.27 1.38
CA TYR A 12 -19.71 -10.06 2.12
C TYR A 12 -20.03 -11.57 2.00
N GLY A 13 -20.00 -12.11 0.78
CA GLY A 13 -20.06 -13.53 0.51
C GLY A 13 -18.68 -14.06 0.16
N VAL A 14 -18.40 -15.31 0.54
CA VAL A 14 -17.18 -16.01 0.11
C VAL A 14 -17.16 -16.08 -1.42
N VAL A 15 -16.23 -15.36 -2.05
CA VAL A 15 -16.03 -15.38 -3.50
C VAL A 15 -15.17 -16.58 -3.86
N LYS A 16 -15.72 -17.53 -4.62
CA LYS A 16 -14.95 -18.65 -5.18
C LYS A 16 -14.02 -18.11 -6.28
N GLY A 17 -12.74 -18.48 -6.21
CA GLY A 17 -11.74 -18.07 -7.21
C GLY A 17 -11.20 -16.66 -7.01
N ALA A 18 -10.89 -16.25 -5.78
CA ALA A 18 -10.32 -14.94 -5.48
C ALA A 18 -9.16 -14.55 -6.42
N GLY A 19 -9.16 -13.31 -6.90
CA GLY A 19 -8.20 -12.82 -7.91
C GLY A 19 -8.41 -13.36 -9.32
N LYS A 20 -9.47 -14.14 -9.58
CA LYS A 20 -9.86 -14.62 -10.91
C LYS A 20 -11.35 -14.42 -11.13
N LEU A 21 -11.74 -14.12 -12.37
CA LEU A 21 -13.14 -14.03 -12.75
C LEU A 21 -13.31 -14.70 -14.12
N GLU A 22 -14.17 -15.71 -14.18
CA GLU A 22 -14.47 -16.41 -15.44
C GLU A 22 -15.01 -15.42 -16.47
N GLY A 23 -14.48 -15.48 -17.70
CA GLY A 23 -14.84 -14.57 -18.79
C GLY A 23 -14.21 -13.18 -18.68
N PHE A 24 -13.29 -12.95 -17.74
CA PHE A 24 -12.50 -11.73 -17.65
C PHE A 24 -11.00 -12.04 -17.59
N GLU A 25 -10.27 -11.55 -18.58
CA GLU A 25 -8.81 -11.55 -18.57
C GLU A 25 -8.33 -10.14 -18.21
N PRO A 26 -7.59 -9.97 -17.10
CA PRO A 26 -6.96 -8.69 -16.77
C PRO A 26 -6.08 -8.20 -17.91
N ALA A 27 -6.15 -6.91 -18.21
CA ALA A 27 -5.26 -6.32 -19.20
C ALA A 27 -3.81 -6.43 -18.71
N GLU A 28 -2.92 -6.91 -19.59
CA GLU A 28 -1.50 -6.79 -19.36
C GLU A 28 -1.10 -5.32 -19.41
N SER A 29 -0.36 -4.89 -18.39
CA SER A 29 0.28 -3.57 -18.43
C SER A 29 1.44 -3.62 -19.42
N GLU A 30 1.40 -2.81 -20.47
CA GLU A 30 2.56 -2.62 -21.34
C GLU A 30 3.66 -1.88 -20.54
N LEU A 31 4.64 -2.63 -20.05
CA LEU A 31 5.75 -2.08 -19.28
C LEU A 31 6.82 -1.53 -20.21
N LYS A 32 6.77 -0.24 -20.50
CA LYS A 32 7.85 0.46 -21.19
C LYS A 32 8.92 0.89 -20.18
N ALA A 33 10.12 0.30 -20.27
CA ALA A 33 11.26 0.74 -19.47
C ALA A 33 11.72 2.14 -19.92
N LEU A 34 11.86 3.06 -18.96
CA LEU A 34 12.32 4.43 -19.17
C LEU A 34 13.42 4.78 -18.15
N PRO A 35 14.30 5.74 -18.45
CA PRO A 35 15.29 6.22 -17.48
C PRO A 35 14.65 6.64 -16.15
N ALA A 36 15.33 6.36 -15.03
CA ALA A 36 14.79 6.68 -13.71
C ALA A 36 14.55 8.20 -13.51
N SER A 37 15.35 9.04 -14.17
CA SER A 37 15.24 10.50 -14.17
C SER A 37 14.11 11.04 -15.05
N THR A 38 13.44 10.21 -15.84
CA THR A 38 12.35 10.67 -16.71
C THR A 38 11.20 11.21 -15.86
N THR A 39 10.77 12.44 -16.17
CA THR A 39 9.65 13.17 -15.55
C THR A 39 8.62 13.68 -16.56
N ASN A 40 8.99 13.71 -17.85
CA ASN A 40 8.16 14.12 -18.98
C ASN A 40 7.28 12.95 -19.44
N PHE A 41 6.31 12.58 -18.61
CA PHE A 41 5.21 11.71 -19.01
C PHE A 41 4.00 12.58 -19.34
N ASP A 42 3.20 12.17 -20.32
CA ASP A 42 1.90 12.81 -20.56
C ASP A 42 1.11 12.85 -19.25
N SER A 43 0.55 14.02 -18.93
CA SER A 43 -0.06 14.34 -17.64
C SER A 43 -1.40 13.63 -17.36
N GLY A 44 -1.66 12.50 -18.00
CA GLY A 44 -2.88 11.72 -17.83
C GLY A 44 -2.92 10.87 -16.56
N LEU A 45 -4.03 10.15 -16.37
CA LEU A 45 -4.28 9.17 -15.30
C LEU A 45 -3.36 7.92 -15.36
N GLN A 46 -2.31 7.95 -16.18
CA GLN A 46 -1.40 6.83 -16.34
C GLN A 46 -0.59 6.63 -15.06
N THR A 47 -0.61 5.42 -14.52
CA THR A 47 0.29 5.01 -13.46
C THR A 47 1.60 4.52 -14.04
N ILE A 48 2.70 4.86 -13.39
CA ILE A 48 4.04 4.39 -13.71
C ILE A 48 4.57 3.53 -12.56
N ILE A 49 5.39 2.54 -12.92
CA ILE A 49 6.14 1.75 -11.95
C ILE A 49 7.54 2.35 -11.85
N THR A 50 7.93 2.79 -10.66
CA THR A 50 9.22 3.45 -10.40
C THR A 50 9.81 3.00 -9.07
N CYS A 51 11.08 3.32 -8.83
CA CYS A 51 11.78 3.04 -7.58
C CYS A 51 12.21 4.36 -6.93
N GLN A 52 11.95 4.54 -5.63
CA GLN A 52 12.20 5.78 -4.89
C GLN A 52 12.86 5.53 -3.51
N PRO A 53 14.07 6.06 -3.24
CA PRO A 53 14.99 6.68 -4.20
C PRO A 53 15.36 5.72 -5.34
N SER A 54 15.85 6.29 -6.44
CA SER A 54 16.33 5.47 -7.55
C SER A 54 17.55 4.68 -7.11
N VAL A 55 17.53 3.37 -7.33
CA VAL A 55 18.67 2.47 -7.10
C VAL A 55 18.92 1.62 -8.35
N PRO A 56 20.15 1.08 -8.55
CA PRO A 56 20.42 0.11 -9.61
C PRO A 56 19.52 -1.12 -9.55
N ILE A 57 19.28 -1.79 -10.68
CA ILE A 57 18.41 -2.98 -10.75
C ILE A 57 18.90 -4.12 -9.83
N ASN A 58 20.22 -4.22 -9.65
CA ASN A 58 20.87 -5.20 -8.78
C ASN A 58 21.20 -4.66 -7.38
N ALA A 59 20.54 -3.57 -6.96
CA ALA A 59 20.70 -3.03 -5.63
C ALA A 59 20.34 -4.06 -4.56
N THR A 60 21.16 -4.10 -3.50
CA THR A 60 20.94 -4.97 -2.35
C THR A 60 20.72 -4.15 -1.08
N PRO A 61 19.96 -4.66 -0.09
CA PRO A 61 19.73 -3.93 1.16
C PRO A 61 21.00 -3.48 1.91
N PRO A 62 22.12 -4.24 1.93
CA PRO A 62 23.36 -3.75 2.55
C PRO A 62 23.97 -2.51 1.86
N GLN A 63 23.78 -2.35 0.55
CA GLN A 63 24.29 -1.18 -0.21
C GLN A 63 23.42 0.06 0.00
N PHE A 64 22.13 -0.14 0.27
CA PHE A 64 21.15 0.92 0.50
C PHE A 64 20.50 0.68 1.87
N PRO A 65 21.21 0.98 2.97
CA PRO A 65 20.77 0.62 4.32
C PRO A 65 19.48 1.33 4.73
N ASP A 66 19.14 2.46 4.09
CA ASP A 66 17.87 3.18 4.28
C ASP A 66 16.74 2.64 3.39
N GLY A 67 17.02 1.65 2.55
CA GLY A 67 16.08 1.00 1.65
C GLY A 67 15.63 1.87 0.48
N TRP A 68 14.64 1.35 -0.24
CA TRP A 68 13.92 2.02 -1.32
C TRP A 68 12.51 1.45 -1.43
N SER A 69 11.60 2.24 -2.02
CA SER A 69 10.22 1.87 -2.27
C SER A 69 10.02 1.53 -3.74
N GLN A 70 9.38 0.40 -4.04
CA GLN A 70 8.78 0.21 -5.36
C GLN A 70 7.42 0.90 -5.40
N CYS A 71 7.20 1.76 -6.38
CA CYS A 71 6.06 2.66 -6.42
C CYS A 71 5.19 2.39 -7.66
N LEU A 72 3.88 2.28 -7.47
CA LEU A 72 2.85 2.42 -8.50
C LEU A 72 2.15 3.77 -8.33
N ILE A 73 2.67 4.81 -8.99
CA ILE A 73 2.26 6.19 -8.77
C ILE A 73 2.03 6.93 -10.07
N THR A 74 1.37 8.09 -10.05
CA THR A 74 1.29 8.93 -11.26
C THR A 74 2.59 9.70 -11.47
N PRO A 75 2.87 10.14 -12.71
CA PRO A 75 3.95 11.07 -13.02
C PRO A 75 3.96 12.34 -12.15
N THR A 76 2.78 12.86 -11.83
CA THR A 76 2.62 14.04 -10.96
C THR A 76 3.21 13.77 -9.58
N ILE A 77 2.86 12.65 -8.94
CA ILE A 77 3.42 12.30 -7.64
C ILE A 77 4.93 12.03 -7.72
N LYS A 78 5.41 11.37 -8.78
CA LYS A 78 6.85 11.20 -8.96
C LYS A 78 7.57 12.56 -9.01
N ARG A 79 7.04 13.53 -9.75
CA ARG A 79 7.60 14.89 -9.78
C ARG A 79 7.58 15.55 -8.40
N LYS A 80 6.47 15.47 -7.66
CA LYS A 80 6.37 16.00 -6.30
C LYS A 80 7.43 15.41 -5.35
N ILE A 81 7.61 14.08 -5.39
CA ILE A 81 8.67 13.40 -4.63
C ILE A 81 10.05 13.96 -4.99
N LEU A 82 10.37 14.04 -6.29
CA LEU A 82 11.68 14.50 -6.76
C LEU A 82 11.92 16.00 -6.52
N SER A 83 10.86 16.80 -6.46
CA SER A 83 10.92 18.24 -6.16
C SER A 83 10.97 18.54 -4.67
N THR A 84 10.84 17.54 -3.80
CA THR A 84 10.91 17.73 -2.34
C THR A 84 12.32 18.20 -1.94
N PRO A 85 12.47 19.37 -1.29
CA PRO A 85 13.79 19.88 -0.90
C PRO A 85 14.57 18.88 -0.04
N GLY A 86 15.81 18.59 -0.43
CA GLY A 86 16.68 17.64 0.27
C GLY A 86 16.36 16.16 0.01
N TYR A 87 15.48 15.85 -0.95
CA TYR A 87 15.22 14.48 -1.36
C TYR A 87 16.38 13.87 -2.18
N PRO A 88 16.75 12.60 -1.96
CA PRO A 88 16.32 11.75 -0.84
C PRO A 88 17.06 12.13 0.44
N LYS A 89 16.31 12.40 1.51
CA LYS A 89 16.89 12.61 2.84
C LYS A 89 17.20 11.25 3.48
N PRO A 90 18.39 11.07 4.11
CA PRO A 90 18.66 9.90 4.93
C PRO A 90 17.64 9.72 6.05
N LEU A 91 17.36 8.47 6.42
CA LEU A 91 16.47 8.17 7.53
C LEU A 91 17.13 8.52 8.87
N ASN A 92 16.41 9.25 9.72
CA ASN A 92 16.81 9.38 11.12
C ASN A 92 16.65 8.02 11.79
N ARG A 93 17.71 7.45 12.37
CA ARG A 93 17.63 6.17 13.08
C ARG A 93 17.50 6.40 14.59
N PRO A 94 16.62 5.66 15.28
CA PRO A 94 16.63 5.67 16.74
C PRO A 94 17.98 5.13 17.22
N THR A 95 18.51 5.73 18.29
CA THR A 95 19.79 5.31 18.89
C THR A 95 19.69 3.95 19.58
N GLU A 96 18.48 3.54 19.97
CA GLU A 96 18.19 2.32 20.71
C GLU A 96 16.90 1.70 20.16
N ASN A 97 16.84 0.37 20.12
CA ASN A 97 15.60 -0.33 19.80
C ASN A 97 14.64 -0.26 20.99
N ARG A 98 13.49 0.38 20.78
CA ARG A 98 12.46 0.63 21.82
C ARG A 98 11.20 -0.21 21.61
N HIS A 99 11.23 -1.15 20.68
CA HIS A 99 10.10 -2.01 20.37
C HIS A 99 10.52 -3.44 20.04
N ARG A 100 9.53 -4.32 20.02
CA ARG A 100 9.66 -5.70 19.54
C ARG A 100 8.41 -6.09 18.78
N ILE A 101 8.59 -6.92 17.77
CA ILE A 101 7.48 -7.60 17.12
C ILE A 101 7.18 -8.89 17.88
N ALA A 102 5.91 -9.09 18.25
CA ALA A 102 5.48 -10.30 18.92
C ALA A 102 4.03 -10.64 18.56
N ARG A 103 3.58 -11.85 18.92
CA ARG A 103 2.16 -12.20 18.79
C ARG A 103 1.31 -11.31 19.68
N SER A 104 0.16 -10.90 19.16
CA SER A 104 -0.85 -10.08 19.83
C SER A 104 -2.06 -10.92 20.20
N PRO A 105 -2.19 -11.33 21.48
CA PRO A 105 -3.37 -12.04 21.98
C PRO A 105 -4.59 -11.10 22.07
N PRO A 106 -5.82 -11.61 21.90
CA PRO A 106 -6.19 -12.98 21.52
C PRO A 106 -6.19 -13.22 20.00
N SER A 107 -5.97 -12.18 19.19
CA SER A 107 -6.11 -12.20 17.73
C SER A 107 -5.12 -13.10 16.97
N GLY A 108 -4.03 -13.55 17.62
CA GLY A 108 -3.05 -14.46 17.04
C GLY A 108 -2.10 -13.86 15.99
N GLY A 109 -2.39 -12.66 15.46
CA GLY A 109 -1.52 -11.91 14.56
C GLY A 109 -0.28 -11.32 15.24
N LEU A 110 0.68 -10.83 14.44
CA LEU A 110 1.83 -10.08 14.95
C LEU A 110 1.46 -8.61 15.21
N GLY A 111 2.08 -8.02 16.23
CA GLY A 111 1.97 -6.61 16.56
C GLY A 111 3.30 -6.05 17.06
N VAL A 112 3.38 -4.72 17.11
CA VAL A 112 4.54 -3.98 17.64
C VAL A 112 4.26 -3.61 19.10
N PHE A 113 5.20 -3.93 19.99
CA PHE A 113 5.10 -3.67 21.43
C PHE A 113 6.31 -2.87 21.91
N ALA A 114 6.07 -1.86 22.75
CA ALA A 114 7.15 -1.13 23.41
C ALA A 114 7.95 -2.07 24.33
N THR A 115 9.27 -1.90 24.37
CA THR A 115 10.17 -2.60 25.29
C THR A 115 10.62 -1.74 26.46
N VAL A 116 10.41 -0.44 26.37
CA VAL A 116 10.76 0.56 27.38
C VAL A 116 9.70 1.66 27.44
N ASP A 117 9.60 2.31 28.59
CA ASP A 117 8.79 3.52 28.73
C ASP A 117 9.29 4.61 27.78
N THR A 118 8.37 5.17 26.99
CA THR A 118 8.70 6.10 25.92
C THR A 118 7.89 7.37 26.09
N LYS A 119 8.57 8.52 26.06
CA LYS A 119 7.93 9.84 26.12
C LYS A 119 7.29 10.19 24.77
N ALA A 120 6.25 11.02 24.79
CA ALA A 120 5.68 11.57 23.58
C ALA A 120 6.74 12.31 22.75
N GLY A 121 6.69 12.17 21.44
CA GLY A 121 7.65 12.78 20.50
C GLY A 121 8.97 12.03 20.30
N VAL A 122 9.19 10.90 20.99
CA VAL A 122 10.37 10.05 20.75
C VAL A 122 10.18 9.22 19.48
N LEU A 123 11.22 9.19 18.64
CA LEU A 123 11.27 8.34 17.46
C LEU A 123 11.42 6.86 17.87
N ILE A 124 10.45 6.02 17.48
CA ILE A 124 10.45 4.58 17.79
C ILE A 124 11.16 3.79 16.69
N PHE A 125 10.82 4.04 15.43
CA PHE A 125 11.49 3.48 14.26
C PHE A 125 11.30 4.43 13.08
N SER A 126 12.10 4.26 12.04
CA SER A 126 12.07 5.05 10.82
C SER A 126 12.37 4.11 9.66
N GLU A 127 11.44 4.01 8.72
CA GLU A 127 11.50 3.05 7.62
C GLU A 127 11.04 3.71 6.33
N ARG A 128 11.63 3.28 5.21
CA ARG A 128 11.01 3.47 3.89
C ARG A 128 9.96 2.39 3.68
N ALA A 129 8.87 2.76 3.03
CA ALA A 129 7.90 1.79 2.58
C ALA A 129 8.57 0.78 1.63
N ILE A 130 8.21 -0.48 1.73
CA ILE A 130 8.55 -1.51 0.76
C ILE A 130 7.88 -1.19 -0.58
N MET A 131 6.61 -0.80 -0.50
CA MET A 131 5.77 -0.50 -1.66
C MET A 131 4.90 0.72 -1.42
N ILE A 132 4.73 1.58 -2.44
CA ILE A 132 3.79 2.71 -2.43
C ILE A 132 2.84 2.57 -3.62
N LEU A 133 1.54 2.65 -3.39
CA LEU A 133 0.54 2.53 -4.46
C LEU A 133 -0.77 3.22 -4.08
N SER A 134 -1.55 3.64 -5.09
CA SER A 134 -2.92 4.13 -4.85
C SER A 134 -3.84 2.95 -4.53
N PRO A 135 -4.56 2.93 -3.38
CA PRO A 135 -5.47 1.84 -3.01
C PRO A 135 -6.76 1.83 -3.83
N VAL A 136 -6.96 2.84 -4.69
CA VAL A 136 -8.17 3.00 -5.49
C VAL A 136 -8.32 1.83 -6.46
N ILE A 137 -9.50 1.20 -6.38
CA ILE A 137 -9.94 0.16 -7.30
C ILE A 137 -10.65 0.86 -8.46
N ARG A 138 -10.07 0.79 -9.66
CA ARG A 138 -10.65 1.38 -10.87
C ARG A 138 -11.28 0.28 -11.71
N TYR A 139 -12.43 0.59 -12.31
CA TYR A 139 -13.04 -0.33 -13.27
C TYR A 139 -12.22 -0.37 -14.56
N PRO A 140 -11.89 -1.56 -15.08
CA PRO A 140 -11.26 -1.72 -16.38
C PRO A 140 -12.12 -1.07 -17.48
N PRO A 141 -11.51 -0.46 -18.51
CA PRO A 141 -12.27 0.17 -19.60
C PRO A 141 -13.05 -0.84 -20.45
N ASN A 142 -12.55 -2.09 -20.57
CA ASN A 142 -13.09 -3.11 -21.47
C ASN A 142 -13.88 -4.19 -20.73
N LEU A 143 -14.80 -3.80 -19.84
CA LEU A 143 -15.64 -4.75 -19.12
C LEU A 143 -16.72 -5.34 -20.06
N PRO A 144 -16.94 -6.66 -20.05
CA PRO A 144 -18.04 -7.26 -20.81
C PRO A 144 -19.39 -6.67 -20.40
N SER A 145 -20.21 -6.29 -21.39
CA SER A 145 -21.48 -5.59 -21.16
C SER A 145 -22.46 -6.38 -20.29
N HIS A 146 -22.43 -7.71 -20.40
CA HIS A 146 -23.27 -8.65 -19.66
C HIS A 146 -22.87 -8.85 -18.19
N PHE A 147 -21.75 -8.26 -17.74
CA PHE A 147 -21.35 -8.37 -16.34
C PHE A 147 -22.30 -7.63 -15.41
N THR A 148 -22.76 -8.34 -14.39
CA THR A 148 -23.44 -7.78 -13.22
C THR A 148 -22.54 -6.81 -12.45
N THR A 149 -23.12 -5.95 -11.60
CA THR A 149 -22.35 -5.05 -10.74
C THR A 149 -21.29 -5.77 -9.90
N THR A 150 -21.63 -6.93 -9.34
CA THR A 150 -20.68 -7.76 -8.57
C THR A 150 -19.54 -8.27 -9.44
N GLN A 151 -19.82 -8.77 -10.65
CA GLN A 151 -18.78 -9.21 -11.58
C GLN A 151 -17.88 -8.05 -12.03
N ARG A 152 -18.43 -6.86 -12.27
CA ARG A 152 -17.64 -5.67 -12.59
C ARG A 152 -16.70 -5.29 -11.45
N TYR A 153 -17.17 -5.37 -10.20
CA TYR A 153 -16.32 -5.12 -9.03
C TYR A 153 -15.22 -6.19 -8.89
N GLN A 154 -15.56 -7.46 -9.10
CA GLN A 154 -14.57 -8.55 -9.10
C GLN A 154 -13.52 -8.38 -10.21
N ALA A 155 -13.93 -7.98 -11.40
CA ALA A 155 -13.00 -7.66 -12.49
C ALA A 155 -12.04 -6.52 -12.12
N ALA A 156 -12.54 -5.50 -11.42
CA ALA A 156 -11.71 -4.41 -10.91
C ALA A 156 -10.71 -4.88 -9.83
N LEU A 157 -11.10 -5.81 -8.96
CA LEU A 157 -10.16 -6.46 -8.02
C LEU A 157 -9.11 -7.30 -8.75
N CYS A 158 -9.50 -8.07 -9.78
CA CYS A 158 -8.58 -8.87 -10.58
C CYS A 158 -7.56 -7.99 -11.33
N GLN A 159 -8.01 -6.89 -11.93
CA GLN A 159 -7.11 -5.92 -12.56
C GLN A 159 -6.16 -5.30 -11.54
N LYS A 160 -6.67 -4.92 -10.36
CA LYS A 160 -5.84 -4.32 -9.32
C LYS A 160 -4.78 -5.29 -8.78
N GLU A 161 -5.13 -6.56 -8.62
CA GLU A 161 -4.16 -7.62 -8.30
C GLU A 161 -3.06 -7.67 -9.36
N LYS A 162 -3.42 -7.63 -10.65
CA LYS A 162 -2.46 -7.67 -11.75
C LYS A 162 -1.48 -6.49 -11.74
N ASP A 163 -1.97 -5.29 -11.43
CA ASP A 163 -1.13 -4.10 -11.31
C ASP A 163 -0.16 -4.23 -10.11
N ILE A 164 -0.62 -4.83 -9.00
CA ILE A 164 0.21 -5.08 -7.82
C ILE A 164 1.25 -6.17 -8.11
N GLU A 165 0.90 -7.23 -8.85
CA GLU A 165 1.85 -8.27 -9.30
C GLU A 165 3.04 -7.66 -10.05
N ALA A 166 2.80 -6.67 -10.92
CA ALA A 166 3.85 -6.01 -11.68
C ALA A 166 4.85 -5.26 -10.78
N VAL A 167 4.37 -4.61 -9.70
CA VAL A 167 5.24 -3.92 -8.74
C VAL A 167 5.91 -4.91 -7.78
N PHE A 168 5.17 -5.91 -7.32
CA PHE A 168 5.66 -6.98 -6.46
C PHE A 168 6.80 -7.77 -7.13
N GLY A 169 6.68 -8.04 -8.44
CA GLY A 169 7.72 -8.70 -9.22
C GLY A 169 9.08 -7.96 -9.22
N ARG A 170 9.08 -6.64 -8.98
CA ARG A 170 10.28 -5.79 -8.90
C ARG A 170 10.86 -5.64 -7.49
N LEU A 171 10.19 -6.17 -6.47
CA LEU A 171 10.73 -6.17 -5.12
C LEU A 171 11.98 -7.06 -5.05
N HIS A 172 12.93 -6.66 -4.22
CA HIS A 172 14.02 -7.55 -3.81
C HIS A 172 13.45 -8.74 -3.03
N GLU A 173 14.11 -9.91 -3.09
CA GLU A 173 13.56 -11.15 -2.53
C GLU A 173 13.23 -11.04 -1.03
N GLN A 174 14.13 -10.46 -0.24
CA GLN A 174 13.87 -10.18 1.18
C GLN A 174 12.62 -9.30 1.42
N HIS A 175 12.34 -8.35 0.53
CA HIS A 175 11.14 -7.52 0.63
C HIS A 175 9.87 -8.29 0.24
N LYS A 176 9.96 -9.24 -0.71
CA LYS A 176 8.85 -10.15 -1.04
C LYS A 176 8.52 -11.05 0.15
N GLU A 177 9.54 -11.63 0.78
CA GLU A 177 9.37 -12.47 1.97
C GLU A 177 8.70 -11.71 3.11
N VAL A 178 9.20 -10.50 3.40
CA VAL A 178 8.61 -9.63 4.42
C VAL A 178 7.15 -9.28 4.09
N PHE A 179 6.86 -8.90 2.84
CA PHE A 179 5.52 -8.55 2.39
C PHE A 179 4.56 -9.75 2.52
N MET A 180 4.97 -10.94 2.07
CA MET A 180 4.16 -12.15 2.13
C MET A 180 3.97 -12.67 3.57
N ALA A 181 4.83 -12.27 4.50
CA ALA A 181 4.67 -12.54 5.93
C ALA A 181 3.73 -11.57 6.67
N LEU A 182 3.16 -10.57 5.98
CA LEU A 182 2.14 -9.69 6.55
C LEU A 182 0.79 -10.41 6.65
N TRP A 183 -0.08 -9.94 7.55
CA TRP A 183 -1.39 -10.54 7.74
C TRP A 183 -2.29 -10.26 6.51
N ASN A 184 -3.11 -11.23 6.11
CA ASN A 184 -4.13 -11.02 5.07
C ASN A 184 -5.51 -11.34 5.65
N SER A 185 -6.33 -10.32 5.85
CA SER A 185 -7.71 -10.45 6.33
C SER A 185 -8.74 -10.51 5.20
N HIS A 186 -8.33 -10.26 3.95
CA HIS A 186 -9.17 -10.21 2.75
C HIS A 186 -8.99 -11.47 1.91
N LYS A 187 -9.23 -12.64 2.51
CA LYS A 187 -9.08 -13.94 1.83
C LYS A 187 -10.35 -14.42 1.13
N GLU A 188 -11.49 -13.80 1.43
CA GLU A 188 -12.81 -14.32 1.04
C GLU A 188 -13.65 -13.31 0.24
N ASP A 189 -13.21 -12.06 0.13
CA ASP A 189 -14.00 -10.99 -0.52
C ASP A 189 -13.73 -10.82 -2.03
N GLY A 190 -12.95 -11.74 -2.60
CA GLY A 190 -12.55 -11.75 -4.00
C GLY A 190 -11.21 -11.07 -4.29
N SER A 191 -10.59 -10.42 -3.30
CA SER A 191 -9.23 -9.89 -3.42
C SER A 191 -8.25 -11.01 -3.71
N GLY A 192 -7.32 -10.79 -4.64
CA GLY A 192 -6.16 -11.67 -4.78
C GLY A 192 -5.25 -11.61 -3.54
N PRO A 193 -4.28 -12.53 -3.43
CA PRO A 193 -3.42 -12.62 -2.25
C PRO A 193 -2.61 -11.35 -1.98
N LEU A 194 -2.10 -10.67 -3.00
CA LEU A 194 -1.30 -9.45 -2.83
C LEU A 194 -2.19 -8.26 -2.47
N LEU A 195 -3.30 -8.06 -3.18
CA LEU A 195 -4.27 -7.01 -2.90
C LEU A 195 -4.85 -7.17 -1.49
N GLY A 196 -5.12 -8.41 -1.05
CA GLY A 196 -5.63 -8.64 0.29
C GLY A 196 -4.63 -8.24 1.39
N ILE A 197 -3.33 -8.46 1.17
CA ILE A 197 -2.26 -7.97 2.05
C ILE A 197 -2.23 -6.44 2.03
N VAL A 198 -2.23 -5.82 0.84
CA VAL A 198 -2.24 -4.35 0.71
C VAL A 198 -3.41 -3.76 1.49
N ARG A 199 -4.63 -4.25 1.27
CA ARG A 199 -5.84 -3.74 1.93
C ARG A 199 -5.84 -3.93 3.45
N THR A 200 -5.11 -4.93 3.95
CA THR A 200 -5.02 -5.20 5.38
C THR A 200 -3.99 -4.31 6.09
N ASN A 201 -2.85 -4.02 5.43
CA ASN A 201 -1.67 -3.48 6.11
C ASN A 201 -1.20 -2.11 5.58
N SER A 202 -1.88 -1.53 4.59
CA SER A 202 -1.44 -0.26 4.04
C SER A 202 -1.80 0.90 4.97
N ILE A 203 -0.90 1.88 5.02
CA ILE A 203 -1.11 3.13 5.75
C ILE A 203 -1.17 4.25 4.73
N GLU A 204 -2.14 5.15 4.90
CA GLU A 204 -2.28 6.35 4.07
C GLU A 204 -1.01 7.20 4.12
N VAL A 205 -0.57 7.63 2.94
CA VAL A 205 0.54 8.56 2.74
C VAL A 205 -0.05 9.83 2.18
N ASP A 206 -0.02 10.86 3.02
CA ASP A 206 -0.46 12.19 2.65
C ASP A 206 0.53 12.82 1.66
N TYR A 207 0.06 13.03 0.44
CA TYR A 207 0.69 13.92 -0.54
C TYR A 207 -0.25 15.12 -0.75
N TYR A 208 -0.53 15.88 0.31
CA TYR A 208 -1.31 17.11 0.18
C TYR A 208 -0.47 18.21 -0.50
N ASP A 209 -0.98 18.72 -1.61
CA ASP A 209 -0.92 20.15 -1.90
C ASP A 209 -2.36 20.65 -1.84
N ASP A 210 -2.57 21.86 -1.30
CA ASP A 210 -3.89 22.49 -1.20
C ASP A 210 -4.56 22.75 -2.58
N ASP A 211 -3.82 22.57 -3.69
CA ASP A 211 -4.19 23.01 -5.03
C ASP A 211 -4.48 21.87 -6.05
N ASP A 212 -4.46 20.59 -5.65
CA ASP A 212 -4.60 19.47 -6.61
C ASP A 212 -5.92 18.70 -6.41
N ASP A 213 -6.90 18.93 -7.30
CA ASP A 213 -8.22 18.28 -7.34
C ASP A 213 -8.16 16.74 -7.50
N MET A 214 -6.97 16.15 -7.71
CA MET A 214 -6.78 14.69 -7.73
C MET A 214 -6.58 14.11 -6.32
N GLN A 215 -7.71 14.05 -5.61
CA GLN A 215 -7.89 13.63 -4.23
C GLN A 215 -7.84 12.10 -4.00
N PHE A 216 -6.95 11.38 -4.69
CA PHE A 216 -6.78 9.95 -4.45
C PHE A 216 -5.63 9.71 -3.49
N PRO A 217 -5.89 9.18 -2.28
CA PRO A 217 -4.82 8.92 -1.33
C PRO A 217 -3.85 7.89 -1.91
N TYR A 218 -2.58 8.04 -1.60
CA TYR A 218 -1.61 6.97 -1.78
C TYR A 218 -1.48 6.22 -0.48
N THR A 219 -1.05 4.98 -0.57
CA THR A 219 -0.79 4.17 0.62
C THR A 219 0.58 3.53 0.49
N GLY A 220 1.25 3.39 1.62
CA GLY A 220 2.49 2.65 1.72
C GLY A 220 2.29 1.33 2.45
N ILE A 221 3.19 0.39 2.19
CA ILE A 221 3.34 -0.86 2.93
C ILE A 221 4.76 -0.89 3.44
N TRP A 222 4.93 -1.05 4.75
CA TRP A 222 6.22 -1.11 5.45
C TRP A 222 6.52 -2.52 5.97
N ASN A 223 7.72 -2.73 6.51
CA ASN A 223 8.07 -3.97 7.19
C ASN A 223 7.44 -4.00 8.59
N GLU A 224 7.80 -3.04 9.43
CA GLU A 224 7.36 -3.00 10.83
C GLU A 224 6.11 -2.16 11.00
N ALA A 225 6.00 -1.01 10.31
CA ALA A 225 4.83 -0.12 10.45
C ALA A 225 3.51 -0.80 10.05
N SER A 226 3.55 -1.68 9.05
CA SER A 226 2.41 -2.50 8.61
C SER A 226 1.86 -3.45 9.68
N ARG A 227 2.60 -3.65 10.77
CA ARG A 227 2.21 -4.54 11.88
C ARG A 227 1.55 -3.78 13.01
N PHE A 228 1.38 -2.46 12.92
CA PHE A 228 0.52 -1.74 13.84
C PHE A 228 -0.92 -2.18 13.65
N ASN A 229 -1.61 -2.44 14.76
CA ASN A 229 -3.00 -2.88 14.71
C ASN A 229 -3.90 -1.70 14.30
N HIS A 230 -4.17 -1.56 13.00
CA HIS A 230 -5.03 -0.51 12.45
C HIS A 230 -6.48 -0.57 12.97
N ARG A 231 -6.90 -1.68 13.62
CA ARG A 231 -8.25 -1.87 14.14
C ARG A 231 -8.44 -1.49 15.61
N LYS A 232 -7.37 -1.15 16.36
CA LYS A 232 -7.49 -0.90 17.82
C LYS A 232 -7.03 0.48 18.33
N VAL A 233 -6.33 1.28 17.54
CA VAL A 233 -5.86 2.61 17.99
C VAL A 233 -7.02 3.53 18.40
N TYR A 234 -8.19 3.42 17.76
CA TYR A 234 -9.36 4.24 18.09
C TYR A 234 -10.15 3.80 19.33
N SER A 235 -10.00 2.55 19.80
CA SER A 235 -10.85 2.03 20.90
C SER A 235 -10.30 2.31 22.30
N GLN A 236 -9.01 2.64 22.45
CA GLN A 236 -8.39 2.88 23.75
C GLN A 236 -8.16 4.36 24.07
N ILE A 237 -8.19 5.25 23.06
CA ILE A 237 -8.07 6.70 23.28
C ILE A 237 -9.40 7.30 23.79
N LEU A 238 -10.52 6.59 23.62
CA LEU A 238 -11.87 7.07 23.99
C LEU A 238 -12.43 6.50 25.31
N ASN A 239 -11.66 5.75 26.11
CA ASN A 239 -12.12 5.29 27.42
C ASN A 239 -11.09 5.54 28.54
N PRO A 240 -11.04 6.77 29.10
CA PRO A 240 -10.15 7.12 30.22
C PRO A 240 -10.49 6.41 31.53
N SER A 241 -11.56 5.60 31.57
CA SER A 241 -12.15 5.04 32.78
C SER A 241 -11.71 3.61 33.13
N SER A 242 -10.82 2.97 32.35
CA SER A 242 -10.30 1.64 32.69
C SER A 242 -8.86 1.63 33.23
N CYS A 243 -8.31 2.79 33.58
CA CYS A 243 -7.08 2.90 34.37
C CYS A 243 -7.39 3.52 35.74
N ARG A 244 -7.96 2.72 36.64
CA ARG A 244 -7.86 2.86 38.09
C ARG A 244 -7.77 1.49 38.72
#